data_AF-A0A964AFE4-F1
#
_entry.id   AF-A0A964AFE4-F1
#
_cell.length_a   1.000
_cell.length_b   1.000
_cell.length_c   1.000
_cell.angle_alpha   90.00
_cell.angle_beta   90.00
_cell.angle_gamma   90.00
#
_symmetry.space_group_name_H-M   'P 1'
#
loop_
_entity.id
_entity.type
_entity.pdbx_description
1 polymer ?
#
loop_
_entity_poly.entity_id
_entity_poly.type
_entity_poly.pdbx_seq_one_letter_code
_entity_poly.pdbx_strand_id
1 'polypeptide(L)'
;MQTERTAWRCFIPWRRWVLALVLALPGCWRLHRKPDVDPIEEALKAADALFDARAESEERLLAAIEAYREVLAMATDDPRVLWRIARAYTALGYGYPSEASPQHFDLAREYGLRCLARNTGYASRLDAAGGRINERAVRRLGVPERACLEQTLVAWLRWVEVRGPAAALDLQATELLARQARELDPGRERWIPGWSIGMVEALRPGRMSRDLEVMEQGFADAIAAEPGLAIPTADRARLVLPGLGDREALEVALHEVEGWPEGEATWALENRAARAQARALLEDPARVLLTTWQWREADPR
;
A
#
# COMPACT_ATOMS: atom_id res chain seq x y z
N MET A 1 34.03 -40.89 -94.30
CA MET A 1 32.93 -40.23 -93.55
C MET A 1 33.19 -40.45 -92.06
N GLN A 2 33.83 -39.48 -91.42
CA GLN A 2 34.04 -39.42 -89.97
C GLN A 2 33.11 -38.35 -89.42
N THR A 3 32.25 -38.70 -88.47
CA THR A 3 31.34 -37.79 -87.77
C THR A 3 31.96 -37.40 -86.43
N GLU A 4 32.44 -36.17 -86.34
CA GLU A 4 32.90 -35.52 -85.11
C GLU A 4 31.71 -35.22 -84.19
N ARG A 5 31.81 -35.60 -82.92
CA ARG A 5 30.88 -35.20 -81.85
C ARG A 5 31.47 -34.03 -81.07
N THR A 6 30.88 -32.85 -81.23
CA THR A 6 31.19 -31.64 -80.45
C THR A 6 30.38 -31.65 -79.14
N ALA A 7 31.08 -31.75 -78.00
CA ALA A 7 30.49 -31.65 -76.67
C ALA A 7 30.52 -30.18 -76.19
N TRP A 8 29.33 -29.56 -76.10
CA TRP A 8 29.16 -28.24 -75.49
C TRP A 8 29.04 -28.39 -73.97
N ARG A 9 30.03 -27.88 -73.23
CA ARG A 9 29.97 -27.74 -71.76
C ARG A 9 29.35 -26.38 -71.41
N CYS A 10 28.09 -26.37 -70.98
CA CYS A 10 27.44 -25.21 -70.38
C CYS A 10 28.03 -24.96 -68.97
N PHE A 11 28.92 -23.97 -68.87
CA PHE A 11 29.45 -23.47 -67.60
C PHE A 11 28.47 -22.44 -67.04
N ILE A 12 27.57 -22.87 -66.14
CA ILE A 12 26.66 -21.98 -65.40
C ILE A 12 27.44 -21.38 -64.22
N PRO A 13 27.54 -20.05 -64.06
CA PRO A 13 28.30 -19.43 -62.98
C PRO A 13 27.53 -19.54 -61.65
N TRP A 14 27.85 -20.57 -60.85
CA TRP A 14 27.28 -20.83 -59.52
C TRP A 14 27.52 -19.72 -58.46
N ARG A 15 28.33 -18.70 -58.75
CA ARG A 15 28.71 -17.66 -57.78
C ARG A 15 27.65 -16.58 -57.51
N ARG A 16 26.56 -16.51 -58.27
CA ARG A 16 25.51 -15.48 -58.07
C ARG A 16 24.34 -15.89 -57.18
N TRP A 17 24.16 -17.20 -56.92
CA TRP A 17 23.02 -17.68 -56.11
C TRP A 17 23.31 -17.75 -54.61
N VAL A 18 24.58 -17.84 -54.21
CA VAL A 18 24.97 -17.91 -52.78
C VAL A 18 24.74 -16.57 -52.06
N LEU A 19 24.86 -15.43 -52.75
CA LEU A 19 24.65 -14.09 -52.15
C LEU A 19 23.16 -13.75 -51.92
N ALA A 20 22.24 -14.31 -52.71
CA ALA A 20 20.80 -14.08 -52.52
C ALA A 20 20.23 -14.86 -51.32
N LEU A 21 20.81 -16.01 -50.98
CA LEU A 21 20.35 -16.86 -49.86
C LEU A 21 20.81 -16.32 -48.49
N VAL A 22 21.94 -15.61 -48.43
CA VAL A 22 22.45 -14.99 -47.18
C VAL A 22 21.66 -13.72 -46.81
N LEU A 23 21.08 -13.00 -47.78
CA LEU A 23 20.29 -11.79 -47.53
C LEU A 23 18.80 -12.05 -47.22
N ALA A 24 18.30 -13.28 -47.43
CA ALA A 24 16.93 -13.67 -47.09
C ALA A 24 16.79 -14.25 -45.66
N LEU A 25 17.90 -14.59 -45.01
CA LEU A 25 17.91 -15.20 -43.66
C LEU A 25 17.83 -14.24 -42.45
N PRO A 26 18.13 -12.92 -42.51
CA PRO A 26 17.99 -12.06 -41.33
C PRO A 26 16.53 -11.67 -41.02
N GLY A 27 15.59 -11.91 -41.94
CA GLY A 27 14.17 -11.58 -41.77
C GLY A 27 13.42 -12.49 -40.79
N CYS A 28 13.79 -13.77 -40.69
CA CYS A 28 13.15 -14.71 -39.76
C CYS A 28 13.64 -14.59 -38.31
N TRP A 29 14.83 -14.01 -38.08
CA TRP A 29 15.40 -13.93 -36.72
C TRP A 29 14.78 -12.81 -35.88
N ARG A 30 14.20 -11.77 -36.50
CA ARG A 30 13.45 -10.71 -35.78
C ARG A 30 12.05 -11.12 -35.35
N LEU A 31 11.49 -12.20 -35.89
CA LEU A 31 10.13 -12.65 -35.57
C LEU A 31 10.05 -13.57 -34.33
N HIS A 32 11.17 -13.92 -33.71
CA HIS A 32 11.21 -14.78 -32.52
C HIS A 32 11.92 -14.16 -31.31
N ARG A 33 12.20 -12.85 -31.34
CA ARG A 33 12.58 -12.14 -30.11
C ARG A 33 11.32 -12.09 -29.26
N LYS A 34 11.24 -12.95 -28.23
CA LYS A 34 10.23 -12.83 -27.18
C LYS A 34 10.26 -11.36 -26.72
N PRO A 35 9.10 -10.71 -26.49
CA PRO A 35 9.09 -9.38 -25.93
C PRO A 35 10.04 -9.38 -24.73
N ASP A 36 10.98 -8.44 -24.69
CA ASP A 36 11.92 -8.30 -23.59
C ASP A 36 11.09 -8.11 -22.32
N VAL A 37 10.92 -9.18 -21.55
CA VAL A 37 10.15 -9.16 -20.31
C VAL A 37 10.99 -8.39 -19.30
N ASP A 38 10.43 -7.32 -18.72
CA ASP A 38 11.10 -6.54 -17.69
C ASP A 38 11.39 -7.46 -16.48
N PRO A 39 12.67 -7.74 -16.16
CA PRO A 39 13.01 -8.62 -15.04
C PRO A 39 12.51 -8.10 -13.69
N ILE A 40 12.34 -6.78 -13.55
CA ILE A 40 11.77 -6.19 -12.34
C ILE A 40 10.28 -6.53 -12.21
N GLU A 41 9.54 -6.51 -13.32
CA GLU A 41 8.11 -6.81 -13.34
C GLU A 41 7.85 -8.29 -12.99
N GLU A 42 8.64 -9.22 -13.53
CA GLU A 42 8.52 -10.65 -13.17
C GLU A 42 8.87 -10.91 -11.70
N ALA A 43 9.92 -10.26 -11.19
CA ALA A 43 10.28 -10.39 -9.79
C ALA A 43 9.22 -9.78 -8.86
N LEU A 44 8.63 -8.64 -9.24
CA LEU A 44 7.48 -8.06 -8.52
C LEU A 44 6.27 -8.98 -8.53
N LYS A 45 5.95 -9.61 -9.67
CA LYS A 45 4.85 -10.56 -9.76
C LYS A 45 5.03 -11.77 -8.84
N ALA A 46 6.26 -12.29 -8.73
CA ALA A 46 6.57 -13.37 -7.80
C ALA A 46 6.43 -12.93 -6.33
N ALA A 47 6.89 -11.72 -5.99
CA ALA A 47 6.74 -11.16 -4.65
C ALA A 47 5.27 -10.84 -4.30
N ASP A 48 4.50 -10.32 -5.25
CA ASP A 48 3.06 -10.07 -5.11
C ASP A 48 2.29 -11.38 -4.85
N ALA A 49 2.65 -12.49 -5.51
CA ALA A 49 2.06 -13.79 -5.23
C ALA A 49 2.33 -14.30 -3.81
N LEU A 50 3.52 -14.03 -3.25
CA LEU A 50 3.81 -14.31 -1.84
C LEU A 50 2.98 -13.42 -0.91
N PHE A 51 2.81 -12.14 -1.27
CA PHE A 51 2.01 -11.19 -0.51
C PHE A 51 0.51 -11.53 -0.53
N ASP A 52 -0.01 -12.07 -1.63
CA ASP A 52 -1.40 -12.54 -1.69
C ASP A 52 -1.63 -13.72 -0.74
N ALA A 53 -0.62 -14.55 -0.52
CA ALA A 53 -0.61 -15.64 0.47
C ALA A 53 -0.30 -15.18 1.91
N ARG A 54 -0.20 -13.87 2.19
CA ARG A 54 0.20 -13.35 3.52
C ARG A 54 -0.70 -13.75 4.68
N ALA A 55 -1.96 -14.10 4.40
CA ALA A 55 -2.91 -14.53 5.43
C ALA A 55 -2.65 -15.97 5.89
N GLU A 56 -1.92 -16.78 5.10
CA GLU A 56 -1.64 -18.18 5.44
C GLU A 56 -0.73 -18.30 6.67
N SER A 57 0.33 -17.47 6.76
CA SER A 57 1.23 -17.45 7.91
C SER A 57 2.09 -16.18 7.95
N GLU A 58 2.71 -15.91 9.11
CA GLU A 58 3.66 -14.80 9.26
C GLU A 58 4.90 -15.01 8.37
N GLU A 59 5.39 -16.25 8.26
CA GLU A 59 6.54 -16.59 7.42
C GLU A 59 6.31 -16.29 5.94
N ARG A 60 5.08 -16.47 5.44
CA ARG A 60 4.70 -16.09 4.07
C ARG A 60 4.83 -14.59 3.84
N LEU A 61 4.35 -13.79 4.79
CA LEU A 61 4.46 -12.34 4.71
C LEU A 61 5.93 -11.87 4.81
N LEU A 62 6.72 -12.48 5.69
CA LEU A 62 8.16 -12.22 5.78
C LEU A 62 8.89 -12.59 4.49
N ALA A 63 8.53 -13.71 3.85
CA ALA A 63 9.07 -14.09 2.55
C ALA A 63 8.71 -13.07 1.45
N ALA A 64 7.49 -12.54 1.45
CA ALA A 64 7.10 -11.47 0.52
C ALA A 64 7.92 -10.18 0.75
N ILE A 65 8.12 -9.79 2.01
CA ILE A 65 8.96 -8.64 2.37
C ILE A 65 10.38 -8.82 1.85
N GLU A 66 10.99 -9.99 2.06
CA GLU A 66 12.35 -10.24 1.58
C GLU A 66 12.42 -10.23 0.06
N ALA A 67 11.46 -10.85 -0.63
CA ALA A 67 11.37 -10.81 -2.08
C ALA A 67 11.28 -9.35 -2.60
N TYR A 68 10.46 -8.50 -1.99
CA TYR A 68 10.43 -7.08 -2.37
C TYR A 68 11.76 -6.36 -2.11
N ARG A 69 12.50 -6.70 -1.04
CA ARG A 69 13.81 -6.11 -0.76
C ARG A 69 14.86 -6.54 -1.78
N GLU A 70 14.81 -7.79 -2.25
CA GLU A 70 15.62 -8.26 -3.37
C GLU A 70 15.30 -7.47 -4.65
N VAL A 71 14.02 -7.21 -4.95
CA VAL A 71 13.64 -6.35 -6.07
C VAL A 71 14.17 -4.93 -5.89
N LEU A 72 14.07 -4.36 -4.68
CA LEU A 72 14.57 -3.02 -4.38
C LEU A 72 16.09 -2.91 -4.58
N ALA A 73 16.84 -4.00 -4.35
CA ALA A 73 18.27 -4.04 -4.61
C ALA A 73 18.59 -3.97 -6.11
N MET A 74 17.72 -4.50 -6.98
CA MET A 74 17.84 -4.42 -8.44
C MET A 74 17.36 -3.07 -9.00
N ALA A 75 16.30 -2.50 -8.41
CA ALA A 75 15.68 -1.25 -8.82
C ALA A 75 15.64 -0.28 -7.63
N THR A 76 16.81 0.30 -7.31
CA THR A 76 16.96 1.17 -6.14
C THR A 76 16.00 2.36 -6.20
N ASP A 77 15.21 2.50 -5.14
CA ASP A 77 14.20 3.54 -4.97
C ASP A 77 13.10 3.58 -6.06
N ASP A 78 12.79 2.43 -6.70
CA ASP A 78 11.60 2.33 -7.55
C ASP A 78 10.33 2.50 -6.69
N PRO A 79 9.48 3.51 -6.95
CA PRO A 79 8.26 3.73 -6.18
C PRO A 79 7.33 2.51 -6.20
N ARG A 80 7.31 1.71 -7.28
CA ARG A 80 6.51 0.48 -7.37
C ARG A 80 6.86 -0.53 -6.30
N VAL A 81 8.12 -0.58 -5.88
CA VAL A 81 8.62 -1.51 -4.86
C VAL A 81 8.44 -0.90 -3.47
N LEU A 82 8.74 0.40 -3.31
CA LEU A 82 8.70 1.09 -2.01
C LEU A 82 7.30 1.06 -1.36
N TRP A 83 6.21 1.34 -2.11
CA TRP A 83 4.86 1.28 -1.52
C TRP A 83 4.46 -0.14 -1.14
N ARG A 84 4.92 -1.16 -1.87
CA ARG A 84 4.64 -2.56 -1.57
C ARG A 84 5.32 -3.01 -0.28
N ILE A 85 6.57 -2.60 -0.08
CA ILE A 85 7.29 -2.83 1.19
C ILE A 85 6.56 -2.11 2.34
N ALA A 86 6.13 -0.86 2.14
CA ALA A 86 5.37 -0.13 3.15
C ALA A 86 4.06 -0.85 3.53
N ARG A 87 3.31 -1.32 2.51
CA ARG A 87 2.11 -2.14 2.70
C ARG A 87 2.42 -3.43 3.46
N ALA A 88 3.49 -4.13 3.10
CA ALA A 88 3.85 -5.40 3.72
C ALA A 88 4.26 -5.28 5.19
N TYR A 89 5.05 -4.27 5.55
CA TYR A 89 5.35 -4.01 6.95
C TYR A 89 4.13 -3.54 7.75
N THR A 90 3.22 -2.76 7.13
CA THR A 90 1.94 -2.40 7.77
C THR A 90 1.12 -3.65 8.05
N ALA A 91 1.00 -4.54 7.07
CA ALA A 91 0.28 -5.81 7.19
C ALA A 91 0.91 -6.71 8.27
N LEU A 92 2.24 -6.68 8.42
CA LEU A 92 2.94 -7.45 9.45
C LEU A 92 2.63 -6.91 10.84
N GLY A 93 2.80 -5.60 11.04
CA GLY A 93 2.56 -4.94 12.33
C GLY A 93 1.11 -5.04 12.79
N TYR A 94 0.16 -5.01 11.85
CA TYR A 94 -1.28 -5.08 12.13
C TYR A 94 -1.82 -6.52 12.20
N GLY A 95 -1.43 -7.36 11.25
CA GLY A 95 -1.96 -8.71 11.06
C GLY A 95 -1.36 -9.78 11.96
N TYR A 96 -0.13 -9.56 12.42
CA TYR A 96 0.62 -10.45 13.31
C TYR A 96 1.18 -9.64 14.49
N PRO A 97 0.31 -9.14 15.39
CA PRO A 97 0.73 -8.24 16.44
C PRO A 97 1.73 -8.92 17.39
N SER A 98 2.84 -8.24 17.63
CA SER A 98 3.92 -8.69 18.52
C SER A 98 4.56 -7.49 19.24
N GLU A 99 5.51 -7.74 20.14
CA GLU A 99 6.30 -6.66 20.75
C GLU A 99 7.09 -5.84 19.70
N ALA A 100 7.32 -6.40 18.51
CA ALA A 100 8.00 -5.73 17.40
C ALA A 100 7.05 -4.92 16.49
N SER A 101 5.72 -4.97 16.69
CA SER A 101 4.75 -4.21 15.89
C SER A 101 5.08 -2.72 15.75
N PRO A 102 5.50 -1.98 16.80
CA PRO A 102 5.90 -0.57 16.64
C PRO A 102 7.04 -0.38 15.62
N GLN A 103 8.02 -1.29 15.61
CA GLN A 103 9.16 -1.24 14.68
C GLN A 103 8.71 -1.55 13.25
N HIS A 104 7.75 -2.46 13.06
CA HIS A 104 7.18 -2.71 11.74
C HIS A 104 6.48 -1.47 11.18
N PHE A 105 5.74 -0.74 12.01
CA PHE A 105 5.14 0.53 11.59
C PHE A 105 6.18 1.64 11.35
N ASP A 106 7.31 1.68 12.08
CA ASP A 106 8.43 2.58 11.77
C ASP A 106 8.95 2.33 10.34
N LEU A 107 9.25 1.07 10.01
CA LEU A 107 9.74 0.67 8.70
C LEU A 107 8.71 0.99 7.60
N ALA A 108 7.44 0.65 7.85
CA ALA A 108 6.36 0.93 6.91
C ALA A 108 6.26 2.43 6.59
N ARG A 109 6.31 3.29 7.62
CA ARG A 109 6.31 4.75 7.47
C ARG A 109 7.53 5.22 6.70
N GLU A 110 8.73 4.70 7.02
CA GLU A 110 9.97 5.08 6.34
C GLU A 110 9.90 4.77 4.84
N TYR A 111 9.52 3.56 4.45
CA TYR A 111 9.39 3.16 3.05
C TYR A 111 8.31 3.97 2.32
N GLY A 112 7.18 4.26 2.98
CA GLY A 112 6.14 5.12 2.43
C GLY A 112 6.64 6.54 2.13
N LEU A 113 7.32 7.16 3.09
CA LEU A 113 7.93 8.49 2.92
C LEU A 113 8.99 8.51 1.82
N ARG A 114 9.84 7.46 1.74
CA ARG A 114 10.79 7.29 0.63
C ARG A 114 10.09 7.18 -0.72
N CYS A 115 8.95 6.50 -0.79
CA CYS A 115 8.13 6.39 -2.00
C CYS A 115 7.63 7.77 -2.45
N LEU A 116 7.08 8.56 -1.53
CA LEU A 116 6.64 9.93 -1.81
C LEU A 116 7.78 10.85 -2.27
N ALA A 117 8.97 10.70 -1.69
CA ALA A 117 10.15 11.46 -2.04
C ALA A 117 10.65 11.21 -3.48
N ARG A 118 10.14 10.18 -4.19
CA ARG A 118 10.44 9.96 -5.61
C ARG A 118 9.80 11.00 -6.52
N ASN A 119 8.74 11.66 -6.08
CA ASN A 119 8.24 12.85 -6.77
C ASN A 119 9.16 14.04 -6.48
N THR A 120 9.97 14.43 -7.47
CA THR A 120 10.97 15.50 -7.33
C THR A 120 10.37 16.85 -6.94
N GLY A 121 9.12 17.11 -7.35
CA GLY A 121 8.38 18.30 -6.97
C GLY A 121 8.04 18.32 -5.48
N TYR A 122 7.55 17.20 -4.95
CA TYR A 122 7.27 17.02 -3.52
C TYR A 122 8.56 17.12 -2.72
N ALA A 123 9.60 16.36 -3.09
CA ALA A 123 10.89 16.34 -2.39
C ALA A 123 11.54 17.73 -2.34
N SER A 124 11.61 18.44 -3.48
CA SER A 124 12.17 19.80 -3.54
C SER A 124 11.43 20.80 -2.62
N ARG A 125 10.10 20.68 -2.49
CA ARG A 125 9.32 21.55 -1.60
C ARG A 125 9.47 21.17 -0.12
N LEU A 126 9.66 19.88 0.16
CA LEU A 126 9.95 19.37 1.49
C LEU A 126 11.31 19.88 1.97
N ASP A 127 12.35 19.77 1.13
CA ASP A 127 13.70 20.25 1.41
C ASP A 127 13.71 21.77 1.65
N ALA A 128 13.03 22.53 0.77
CA ALA A 128 12.89 23.99 0.92
C ALA A 128 12.18 24.41 2.23
N ALA A 129 11.42 23.51 2.84
CA ALA A 129 10.71 23.73 4.10
C ALA A 129 11.46 23.16 5.33
N GLY A 130 12.70 22.70 5.15
CA GLY A 130 13.51 22.10 6.20
C GLY A 130 13.00 20.73 6.64
N GLY A 131 12.50 19.92 5.71
CA GLY A 131 11.96 18.59 5.99
C GLY A 131 10.52 18.57 6.52
N ARG A 132 9.87 19.73 6.65
CA ARG A 132 8.48 19.81 7.12
C ARG A 132 7.48 19.67 5.99
N ILE A 133 6.61 18.66 6.08
CA ILE A 133 5.48 18.49 5.17
C ILE A 133 4.52 19.68 5.33
N ASN A 134 4.20 20.32 4.21
CA ASN A 134 3.28 21.45 4.15
C ASN A 134 2.42 21.38 2.88
N GLU A 135 1.40 22.25 2.80
CA GLU A 135 0.46 22.29 1.67
C GLU A 135 1.13 22.39 0.29
N ARG A 136 2.19 23.20 0.17
CA ARG A 136 2.90 23.38 -1.11
C ARG A 136 3.62 22.12 -1.55
N ALA A 137 4.12 21.31 -0.60
CA ALA A 137 4.73 20.03 -0.90
C ALA A 137 3.66 19.02 -1.33
N VAL A 138 2.60 18.81 -0.52
CA VAL A 138 1.59 17.76 -0.80
C VAL A 138 0.84 17.98 -2.11
N ARG A 139 0.59 19.24 -2.51
CA ARG A 139 -0.04 19.58 -3.81
C ARG A 139 0.78 19.17 -5.04
N ARG A 140 2.02 18.71 -4.86
CA ARG A 140 2.85 18.17 -5.95
C ARG A 140 2.62 16.67 -6.20
N LEU A 141 1.94 16.00 -5.28
CA LEU A 141 1.57 14.58 -5.40
C LEU A 141 0.34 14.47 -6.30
N GLY A 142 0.46 13.73 -7.40
CA GLY A 142 -0.61 13.50 -8.35
C GLY A 142 -1.13 12.07 -8.29
N VAL A 143 -1.95 11.71 -9.28
CA VAL A 143 -2.43 10.34 -9.51
C VAL A 143 -1.28 9.31 -9.57
N PRO A 144 -0.11 9.58 -10.22
CA PRO A 144 0.99 8.61 -10.25
C PRO A 144 1.51 8.21 -8.86
N GLU A 145 1.48 9.13 -7.89
CA GLU A 145 1.94 8.89 -6.52
C GLU A 145 0.85 8.31 -5.60
N ARG A 146 -0.36 8.06 -6.11
CA ARG A 146 -1.51 7.65 -5.29
C ARG A 146 -1.21 6.42 -4.43
N ALA A 147 -0.59 5.39 -5.01
CA ALA A 147 -0.22 4.18 -4.25
C ALA A 147 0.78 4.48 -3.12
N CYS A 148 1.82 5.29 -3.37
CA CYS A 148 2.73 5.73 -2.33
C CYS A 148 1.99 6.50 -1.21
N LEU A 149 1.12 7.44 -1.60
CA LEU A 149 0.38 8.30 -0.67
C LEU A 149 -0.54 7.50 0.25
N GLU A 150 -1.35 6.63 -0.34
CA GLU A 150 -2.28 5.78 0.40
C GLU A 150 -1.57 4.83 1.37
N GLN A 151 -0.54 4.11 0.90
CA GLN A 151 0.17 3.17 1.78
C GLN A 151 0.99 3.89 2.86
N THR A 152 1.48 5.11 2.57
CA THR A 152 2.10 5.97 3.59
C THR A 152 1.08 6.37 4.66
N LEU A 153 -0.14 6.74 4.28
CA LEU A 153 -1.18 7.14 5.22
C LEU A 153 -1.57 5.99 6.15
N VAL A 154 -1.78 4.78 5.62
CA VAL A 154 -2.10 3.61 6.45
C VAL A 154 -0.97 3.32 7.44
N ALA A 155 0.27 3.27 6.94
CA ALA A 155 1.45 3.02 7.78
C ALA A 155 1.61 4.08 8.89
N TRP A 156 1.52 5.36 8.51
CA TRP A 156 1.78 6.47 9.43
C TRP A 156 0.67 6.64 10.46
N LEU A 157 -0.61 6.47 10.10
CA LEU A 157 -1.70 6.58 11.06
C LEU A 157 -1.71 5.43 12.07
N ARG A 158 -1.38 4.19 11.63
CA ARG A 158 -1.14 3.07 12.56
C ARG A 158 0.08 3.29 13.45
N TRP A 159 1.15 3.88 12.90
CA TRP A 159 2.30 4.30 13.70
C TRP A 159 1.91 5.32 14.79
N VAL A 160 1.14 6.36 14.44
CA VAL A 160 0.66 7.36 15.41
C VAL A 160 -0.18 6.70 16.49
N GLU A 161 -1.08 5.81 16.10
CA GLU A 161 -1.92 5.05 17.02
C GLU A 161 -1.08 4.26 18.04
N VAL A 162 -0.10 3.48 17.58
CA VAL A 162 0.74 2.64 18.46
C VAL A 162 1.69 3.47 19.32
N ARG A 163 2.18 4.61 18.83
CA ARG A 163 3.08 5.50 19.58
C ARG A 163 2.35 6.41 20.56
N GLY A 164 1.05 6.61 20.37
CA GLY A 164 0.22 7.43 21.25
C GLY A 164 0.64 8.91 21.26
N PRO A 165 0.55 9.61 22.42
CA PRO A 165 0.68 11.06 22.49
C PRO A 165 1.96 11.68 21.95
N ALA A 166 3.08 10.96 22.04
CA ALA A 166 4.36 11.45 21.52
C ALA A 166 4.33 11.65 19.99
N ALA A 167 3.48 10.91 19.29
CA ALA A 167 3.35 10.96 17.83
C ALA A 167 2.32 11.99 17.33
N ALA A 168 1.58 12.66 18.23
CA ALA A 168 0.52 13.58 17.85
C ALA A 168 1.03 14.80 17.05
N LEU A 169 2.32 15.14 17.14
CA LEU A 169 2.95 16.19 16.34
C LEU A 169 2.95 15.89 14.84
N ASP A 170 2.89 14.61 14.46
CA ASP A 170 2.84 14.19 13.05
C ASP A 170 1.42 14.31 12.46
N LEU A 171 0.38 14.51 13.28
CA LEU A 171 -1.01 14.52 12.81
C LEU A 171 -1.29 15.62 11.78
N GLN A 172 -0.64 16.77 11.90
CA GLN A 172 -0.77 17.85 10.92
C GLN A 172 -0.25 17.41 9.54
N ALA A 173 0.86 16.67 9.50
CA ALA A 173 1.43 16.18 8.26
C ALA A 173 0.54 15.10 7.63
N THR A 174 0.02 14.17 8.43
CA THR A 174 -0.91 13.15 7.95
C THR A 174 -2.24 13.75 7.49
N GLU A 175 -2.72 14.81 8.12
CA GLU A 175 -3.93 15.53 7.71
C GLU A 175 -3.78 16.12 6.29
N LEU A 176 -2.65 16.77 6.02
CA LEU A 176 -2.35 17.33 4.70
C LEU A 176 -2.29 16.25 3.62
N LEU A 177 -1.67 15.10 3.93
CA LEU A 177 -1.60 13.96 3.04
C LEU A 177 -2.99 13.32 2.82
N ALA A 178 -3.80 13.18 3.87
CA ALA A 178 -5.15 12.62 3.78
C ALA A 178 -6.08 13.48 2.92
N ARG A 179 -6.01 14.81 3.08
CA ARG A 179 -6.74 15.75 2.22
C ARG A 179 -6.31 15.62 0.77
N GLN A 180 -5.01 15.55 0.49
CA GLN A 180 -4.50 15.33 -0.86
C GLN A 180 -4.98 14.00 -1.44
N ALA A 181 -4.99 12.92 -0.65
CA ALA A 181 -5.48 11.62 -1.10
C ALA A 181 -6.96 11.69 -1.51
N ARG A 182 -7.77 12.43 -0.75
CA ARG A 182 -9.18 12.67 -1.06
C ARG A 182 -9.37 13.53 -2.32
N GLU A 183 -8.55 14.55 -2.52
CA GLU A 183 -8.57 15.35 -3.75
C GLU A 183 -8.24 14.52 -5.00
N LEU A 184 -7.37 13.52 -4.86
CA LEU A 184 -7.00 12.60 -5.93
C LEU A 184 -8.03 11.48 -6.19
N ASP A 185 -9.02 11.31 -5.32
CA ASP A 185 -10.12 10.34 -5.45
C ASP A 185 -11.49 11.00 -5.28
N PRO A 186 -11.92 11.86 -6.23
CA PRO A 186 -13.17 12.61 -6.11
C PRO A 186 -14.41 11.70 -6.12
N GLY A 187 -14.30 10.50 -6.69
CA GLY A 187 -15.37 9.50 -6.73
C GLY A 187 -15.55 8.73 -5.43
N ARG A 188 -14.62 8.86 -4.47
CA ARG A 188 -14.58 8.07 -3.23
C ARG A 188 -14.62 6.57 -3.51
N GLU A 189 -13.95 6.15 -4.57
CA GLU A 189 -13.92 4.75 -4.99
C GLU A 189 -12.97 3.92 -4.11
N ARG A 190 -12.14 4.58 -3.29
CA ARG A 190 -11.14 3.92 -2.45
C ARG A 190 -11.36 4.24 -0.98
N TRP A 191 -11.16 3.23 -0.14
CA TRP A 191 -11.43 3.36 1.29
C TRP A 191 -10.40 4.22 2.04
N ILE A 192 -9.13 4.22 1.60
CA ILE A 192 -8.01 4.84 2.33
C ILE A 192 -8.18 6.36 2.50
N PRO A 193 -8.57 7.15 1.48
CA PRO A 193 -8.81 8.59 1.66
C PRO A 193 -9.84 8.90 2.76
N GLY A 194 -11.01 8.26 2.75
CA GLY A 194 -12.05 8.45 3.78
C GLY A 194 -11.57 8.01 5.15
N TRP A 195 -11.01 6.80 5.25
CA TRP A 195 -10.51 6.22 6.49
C TRP A 195 -9.42 7.10 7.11
N SER A 196 -8.51 7.64 6.29
CA SER A 196 -7.41 8.49 6.78
C SER A 196 -7.93 9.79 7.39
N ILE A 197 -8.99 10.39 6.83
CA ILE A 197 -9.63 11.57 7.41
C ILE A 197 -10.27 11.22 8.76
N GLY A 198 -10.99 10.10 8.83
CA GLY A 198 -11.57 9.60 10.07
C GLY A 198 -10.52 9.37 11.16
N MET A 199 -9.44 8.67 10.82
CA MET A 199 -8.33 8.38 11.73
C MET A 199 -7.58 9.63 12.20
N VAL A 200 -7.33 10.61 11.32
CA VAL A 200 -6.67 11.86 11.72
C VAL A 200 -7.46 12.57 12.81
N GLU A 201 -8.78 12.69 12.67
CA GLU A 201 -9.64 13.31 13.68
C GLU A 201 -9.73 12.46 14.95
N ALA A 202 -9.86 11.14 14.82
CA ALA A 202 -9.93 10.20 15.94
C ALA A 202 -8.68 10.25 16.84
N LEU A 203 -7.51 10.37 16.22
CA LEU A 203 -6.22 10.33 16.91
C LEU A 203 -5.81 11.68 17.52
N ARG A 204 -6.61 12.75 17.33
CA ARG A 204 -6.31 14.04 17.96
C ARG A 204 -6.30 13.91 19.50
N PRO A 205 -5.31 14.52 20.19
CA PRO A 205 -5.29 14.58 21.65
C PRO A 205 -6.57 15.18 22.21
N GLY A 206 -7.05 14.70 23.37
CA GLY A 206 -8.35 15.12 23.93
C GLY A 206 -8.51 16.62 24.24
N ARG A 207 -7.41 17.38 24.34
CA ARG A 207 -7.41 18.85 24.45
C ARG A 207 -7.73 19.58 23.15
N MET A 208 -7.62 18.89 22.02
CA MET A 208 -8.05 19.38 20.71
C MET A 208 -9.49 18.92 20.50
N SER A 209 -10.37 19.82 20.09
CA SER A 209 -11.74 19.46 19.74
C SER A 209 -11.71 18.45 18.59
N ARG A 210 -12.16 17.22 18.85
CA ARG A 210 -12.42 16.23 17.81
C ARG A 210 -13.72 16.58 17.13
N ASP A 211 -13.72 16.57 15.81
CA ASP A 211 -14.94 16.75 15.03
C ASP A 211 -15.56 15.36 14.76
N LEU A 212 -16.57 15.00 15.57
CA LEU A 212 -17.23 13.70 15.48
C LEU A 212 -17.95 13.52 14.13
N GLU A 213 -18.45 14.60 13.53
CA GLU A 213 -19.14 14.55 12.24
C GLU A 213 -18.15 14.26 11.11
N VAL A 214 -17.00 14.94 11.09
CA VAL A 214 -15.93 14.67 10.11
C VAL A 214 -15.39 13.25 10.28
N MET A 215 -15.21 12.80 11.52
CA MET A 215 -14.73 11.46 11.81
C MET A 215 -15.70 10.39 11.31
N GLU A 216 -16.99 10.52 11.65
CA GLU A 216 -18.05 9.61 11.22
C GLU A 216 -18.17 9.56 9.70
N GLN A 217 -18.19 10.72 9.04
CA GLN A 217 -18.26 10.80 7.57
C GLN A 217 -17.05 10.13 6.91
N GLY A 218 -15.84 10.32 7.45
CA GLY A 218 -14.63 9.69 6.92
C GLY A 218 -14.70 8.17 6.95
N PHE A 219 -15.14 7.59 8.06
CA PHE A 219 -15.32 6.14 8.15
C PHE A 219 -16.50 5.65 7.30
N ALA A 220 -17.62 6.37 7.24
CA ALA A 220 -18.75 6.03 6.38
C ALA A 220 -18.34 5.98 4.90
N ASP A 221 -17.56 6.97 4.43
CA ASP A 221 -16.99 6.98 3.08
C ASP A 221 -16.11 5.75 2.83
N ALA A 222 -15.29 5.37 3.81
CA ALA A 222 -14.40 4.23 3.68
C ALA A 222 -15.14 2.88 3.63
N ILE A 223 -16.16 2.70 4.46
CA ILE A 223 -17.01 1.50 4.48
C ILE A 223 -17.78 1.37 3.16
N ALA A 224 -18.30 2.48 2.64
CA ALA A 224 -19.02 2.48 1.36
C ALA A 224 -18.10 2.14 0.18
N ALA A 225 -16.85 2.59 0.20
CA ALA A 225 -15.88 2.34 -0.86
C ALA A 225 -15.39 0.88 -0.90
N GLU A 226 -15.27 0.22 0.25
CA GLU A 226 -14.78 -1.17 0.35
C GLU A 226 -15.60 -1.96 1.39
N PRO A 227 -16.85 -2.37 1.07
CA PRO A 227 -17.73 -3.06 2.01
C PRO A 227 -17.25 -4.47 2.39
N GLY A 228 -16.24 -5.00 1.69
CA GLY A 228 -15.60 -6.28 2.01
C GLY A 228 -14.39 -6.19 2.96
N LEU A 229 -13.98 -4.97 3.35
CA LEU A 229 -12.90 -4.74 4.31
C LEU A 229 -13.42 -4.33 5.70
N ALA A 230 -13.11 -5.13 6.72
CA ALA A 230 -13.63 -4.95 8.09
C ALA A 230 -12.94 -3.80 8.85
N ILE A 231 -11.75 -3.37 8.40
CA ILE A 231 -10.93 -2.38 9.09
C ILE A 231 -11.68 -1.07 9.35
N PRO A 232 -12.27 -0.39 8.34
CA PRO A 232 -12.99 0.86 8.58
C PRO A 232 -14.15 0.72 9.56
N THR A 233 -14.90 -0.39 9.51
CA THR A 233 -16.00 -0.67 10.44
C THR A 233 -15.50 -0.87 11.87
N ALA A 234 -14.42 -1.64 12.05
CA ALA A 234 -13.82 -1.87 13.36
C ALA A 234 -13.24 -0.59 13.97
N ASP A 235 -12.53 0.22 13.17
CA ASP A 235 -11.99 1.50 13.62
C ASP A 235 -13.11 2.49 13.94
N ARG A 236 -14.16 2.57 13.11
CA ARG A 236 -15.35 3.39 13.40
C ARG A 236 -15.97 3.01 14.74
N ALA A 237 -16.21 1.70 14.94
CA ALA A 237 -16.83 1.20 16.16
C ALA A 237 -16.02 1.61 17.38
N ARG A 238 -14.71 1.40 17.34
CA ARG A 238 -13.82 1.70 18.46
C ARG A 238 -13.61 3.20 18.71
N LEU A 239 -13.55 4.02 17.66
CA LEU A 239 -13.08 5.41 17.74
C LEU A 239 -14.22 6.44 17.75
N VAL A 240 -15.37 6.13 17.14
CA VAL A 240 -16.50 7.06 17.00
C VAL A 240 -17.59 6.79 18.01
N LEU A 241 -18.12 5.56 18.02
CA LEU A 241 -19.34 5.22 18.75
C LEU A 241 -19.25 5.50 20.27
N PRO A 242 -18.11 5.31 20.96
CA PRO A 242 -17.97 5.70 22.36
C PRO A 242 -18.17 7.21 22.59
N GLY A 243 -17.73 8.04 21.66
CA GLY A 243 -17.89 9.50 21.72
C GLY A 243 -19.34 9.95 21.52
N LEU A 244 -20.15 9.13 20.86
CA LEU A 244 -21.60 9.34 20.70
C LEU A 244 -22.41 8.84 21.90
N GLY A 245 -21.80 8.06 22.80
CA GLY A 245 -22.49 7.45 23.94
C GLY A 245 -23.47 6.34 23.56
N ASP A 246 -23.44 5.87 22.31
CA ASP A 246 -24.34 4.84 21.80
C ASP A 246 -23.72 3.45 21.97
N ARG A 247 -23.94 2.88 23.16
CA ARG A 247 -23.41 1.56 23.53
C ARG A 247 -24.03 0.42 22.71
N GLU A 248 -25.30 0.53 22.37
CA GLU A 248 -25.99 -0.50 21.58
C GLU A 248 -25.42 -0.53 20.16
N ALA A 249 -25.26 0.63 19.52
CA ALA A 249 -24.63 0.71 18.21
C ALA A 249 -23.17 0.19 18.23
N LEU A 250 -22.43 0.43 19.32
CA LEU A 250 -21.10 -0.12 19.51
C LEU A 250 -21.12 -1.65 19.53
N GLU A 251 -21.92 -2.25 20.39
CA GLU A 251 -22.01 -3.72 20.52
C GLU A 251 -22.47 -4.37 19.20
N VAL A 252 -23.45 -3.78 18.52
CA VAL A 252 -23.92 -4.24 17.20
C VAL A 252 -22.79 -4.20 16.16
N ALA A 253 -22.07 -3.08 16.05
CA ALA A 253 -20.99 -2.94 15.08
C ALA A 253 -19.81 -3.90 15.36
N LEU A 254 -19.49 -4.15 16.64
CA LEU A 254 -18.44 -5.11 17.01
C LEU A 254 -18.84 -6.55 16.68
N HIS A 255 -20.08 -6.95 16.97
CA HIS A 255 -20.58 -8.27 16.58
C HIS A 255 -20.69 -8.43 15.07
N GLU A 256 -21.06 -7.37 14.36
CA GLU A 256 -21.01 -7.35 12.90
C GLU A 256 -19.59 -7.67 12.43
N VAL A 257 -18.58 -6.89 12.84
CA VAL A 257 -17.18 -7.12 12.48
C VAL A 257 -16.71 -8.53 12.83
N GLU A 258 -17.01 -9.03 14.04
CA GLU A 258 -16.65 -10.39 14.45
C GLU A 258 -17.23 -11.48 13.52
N GLY A 259 -18.45 -11.27 13.05
CA GLY A 259 -19.18 -12.16 12.16
C GLY A 259 -18.74 -12.11 10.70
N TRP A 260 -17.87 -11.17 10.32
CA TRP A 260 -17.39 -11.10 8.95
C TRP A 260 -16.61 -12.36 8.57
N PRO A 261 -16.74 -12.83 7.32
CA PRO A 261 -15.92 -13.93 6.85
C PRO A 261 -14.45 -13.51 6.95
N GLU A 262 -13.58 -14.49 7.15
CA GLU A 262 -12.14 -14.27 6.99
C GLU A 262 -11.80 -13.77 5.58
N GLY A 263 -12.76 -13.80 4.65
CA GLY A 263 -12.78 -13.02 3.42
C GLY A 263 -12.33 -13.82 2.21
N GLU A 264 -12.44 -13.16 1.04
CA GLU A 264 -11.70 -13.54 -0.16
C GLU A 264 -10.19 -13.28 0.07
N ALA A 265 -9.33 -13.91 -0.75
CA ALA A 265 -7.86 -13.87 -0.57
C ALA A 265 -7.30 -12.44 -0.41
N THR A 266 -7.93 -11.43 -0.99
CA THR A 266 -7.40 -10.06 -1.06
C THR A 266 -7.26 -9.35 0.29
N TRP A 267 -8.15 -9.57 1.27
CA TRP A 267 -8.16 -8.84 2.55
C TRP A 267 -8.17 -9.74 3.79
N ALA A 268 -7.79 -11.01 3.62
CA ALA A 268 -8.06 -11.99 4.66
C ALA A 268 -7.28 -11.76 5.96
N LEU A 269 -6.03 -11.30 5.87
CA LEU A 269 -5.21 -10.96 7.02
C LEU A 269 -5.80 -9.76 7.78
N GLU A 270 -6.19 -8.73 7.04
CA GLU A 270 -6.75 -7.49 7.56
C GLU A 270 -8.09 -7.73 8.27
N ASN A 271 -8.97 -8.53 7.67
CA ASN A 271 -10.26 -8.90 8.26
C ASN A 271 -10.06 -9.79 9.52
N ARG A 272 -9.13 -10.75 9.48
CA ARG A 272 -8.80 -11.55 10.67
C ARG A 272 -8.33 -10.69 11.84
N ALA A 273 -7.46 -9.71 11.58
CA ALA A 273 -6.99 -8.79 12.62
C ALA A 273 -8.11 -7.89 13.17
N ALA A 274 -8.96 -7.34 12.30
CA ALA A 274 -10.12 -6.53 12.71
C ALA A 274 -11.11 -7.34 13.58
N ARG A 275 -11.36 -8.61 13.23
CA ARG A 275 -12.18 -9.55 14.03
C ARG A 275 -11.58 -9.82 15.40
N ALA A 276 -10.28 -10.09 15.46
CA ALA A 276 -9.59 -10.31 16.73
C ALA A 276 -9.67 -9.07 17.64
N GLN A 277 -9.53 -7.87 17.05
CA GLN A 277 -9.71 -6.62 17.77
C GLN A 277 -11.15 -6.44 18.27
N ALA A 278 -12.15 -6.69 17.43
CA ALA A 278 -13.55 -6.58 17.82
C ALA A 278 -13.90 -7.53 18.98
N ARG A 279 -13.46 -8.79 18.91
CA ARG A 279 -13.62 -9.77 19.99
C ARG A 279 -12.99 -9.28 21.30
N ALA A 280 -11.77 -8.76 21.25
CA ALA A 280 -11.11 -8.25 22.44
C ALA A 280 -11.86 -7.06 23.07
N LEU A 281 -12.55 -6.24 22.28
CA LEU A 281 -13.37 -5.13 22.78
C LEU A 281 -14.73 -5.59 23.33
N LEU A 282 -15.30 -6.67 22.78
CA LEU A 282 -16.50 -7.32 23.32
C LEU A 282 -16.21 -8.01 24.66
N GLU A 283 -15.05 -8.65 24.79
CA GLU A 283 -14.60 -9.31 26.04
C GLU A 283 -14.25 -8.30 27.14
N ASP A 284 -13.62 -7.17 26.77
CA ASP A 284 -13.28 -6.10 27.70
C ASP A 284 -13.62 -4.72 27.11
N PRO A 285 -14.87 -4.24 27.28
CA PRO A 285 -15.28 -2.92 26.82
C PRO A 285 -14.51 -1.77 27.49
N ALA A 286 -13.93 -1.98 28.68
CA ALA A 286 -13.13 -0.93 29.34
C ALA A 286 -11.81 -0.67 28.59
N ARG A 287 -11.32 -1.63 27.80
CA ARG A 287 -10.15 -1.47 26.92
C ARG A 287 -10.37 -0.41 25.83
N VAL A 288 -11.61 -0.20 25.41
CA VAL A 288 -11.99 0.91 24.52
C VAL A 288 -11.61 2.24 25.17
N LEU A 289 -11.93 2.39 26.47
CA LEU A 289 -11.70 3.64 27.20
C LEU A 289 -10.22 3.93 27.42
N LEU A 290 -9.41 2.88 27.64
CA LEU A 290 -7.96 3.04 27.84
C LEU A 290 -7.24 3.53 26.59
N THR A 291 -7.65 3.06 25.40
CA THR A 291 -6.99 3.42 24.14
C THR A 291 -7.43 4.76 23.56
N THR A 292 -8.68 5.17 23.80
CA THR A 292 -9.23 6.42 23.23
C THR A 292 -9.28 7.61 24.20
N TRP A 293 -9.25 7.38 25.52
CA TRP A 293 -9.50 8.42 26.53
C TRP A 293 -8.39 8.66 27.56
N GLN A 294 -7.40 7.78 27.73
CA GLN A 294 -6.24 8.09 28.60
C GLN A 294 -5.36 9.24 28.08
N TRP A 295 -5.61 9.71 26.85
CA TRP A 295 -5.14 11.01 26.35
C TRP A 295 -5.55 12.20 27.23
N ARG A 296 -6.50 12.05 28.15
CA ARG A 296 -6.92 13.09 29.09
C ARG A 296 -6.19 13.07 30.44
N GLU A 297 -5.60 11.95 30.85
CA GLU A 297 -5.13 11.75 32.24
C GLU A 297 -3.62 11.61 32.41
N ALA A 298 -2.85 11.50 31.32
CA ALA A 298 -1.39 11.65 31.38
C ALA A 298 -1.02 13.14 31.54
N ASP A 299 -1.32 13.69 32.72
CA ASP A 299 -0.86 15.00 33.21
C ASP A 299 0.51 14.81 33.89
N PRO A 300 1.63 15.25 33.31
CA PRO A 300 2.89 15.33 34.03
C PRO A 300 2.83 16.61 34.87
N ARG A 301 2.33 16.49 36.10
CA ARG A 301 2.70 17.44 37.15
C ARG A 301 4.19 17.34 37.45
#